data_AF-A0A1Q7MQQ2-F1
#
_entry.id   AF-A0A1Q7MQQ2-F1
#
_cell.length_a   1.000
_cell.length_b   1.000
_cell.length_c   1.000
_cell.angle_alpha   90.00
_cell.angle_beta   90.00
_cell.angle_gamma   90.00
#
_symmetry.space_group_name_H-M   'P 1'
#
loop_
_entity.id
_entity.type
_entity.pdbx_description
1 polymer ?
#
loop_
_entity_poly.entity_id
_entity_poly.type
_entity_poly.pdbx_seq_one_letter_code
_entity_poly.pdbx_strand_id
1 'polypeptide(L)'
;MRAADKRTLLRRATLDLTGLPPTPEEIDAFERDDAADAFAKVVDRLLASPRYGESWGRMWLDVARYGEDDYRSLDPKKRGFNPYPNAYLYRDWVIKAFNDDMPYDDFVRAQLAADLTGDPATRARTLPSRAPTSGTIGWTSCRAASSA
;
A
#
# COMPACT_ATOMS: atom_id res chain seq x y z
N MET A 1 8.48 33.78 -3.78
CA MET A 1 9.12 32.54 -3.28
C MET A 1 10.49 32.43 -3.92
N ARG A 2 11.56 32.18 -3.16
CA ARG A 2 12.90 31.89 -3.73
C ARG A 2 12.91 30.46 -4.26
N ALA A 3 13.50 30.25 -5.44
CA ALA A 3 13.75 28.91 -5.96
C ALA A 3 14.67 28.14 -4.99
N ALA A 4 14.34 26.88 -4.72
CA ALA A 4 15.17 26.02 -3.89
C ALA A 4 16.44 25.65 -4.64
N ASP A 5 17.55 25.51 -3.91
CA ASP A 5 18.79 24.96 -4.45
C ASP A 5 18.59 23.51 -4.93
N LYS A 6 19.34 23.06 -5.97
CA LYS A 6 19.19 21.72 -6.59
C LYS A 6 19.22 20.62 -5.52
N ARG A 7 20.19 20.68 -4.60
CA ARG A 7 20.33 19.70 -3.53
C ARG A 7 19.16 19.69 -2.54
N THR A 8 18.62 20.88 -2.23
CA THR A 8 17.44 21.01 -1.38
C THR A 8 16.20 20.43 -2.05
N LEU A 9 16.04 20.67 -3.36
CA LEU A 9 14.94 20.16 -4.15
C LEU A 9 14.97 18.62 -4.21
N LEU A 10 16.13 18.04 -4.54
CA LEU A 10 16.32 16.58 -4.57
C LEU A 10 16.03 15.95 -3.21
N ARG A 11 16.59 16.48 -2.13
CA ARG A 11 16.39 15.94 -0.78
C ARG A 11 14.91 15.93 -0.38
N ARG A 12 14.15 16.98 -0.71
CA ARG A 12 12.72 17.04 -0.43
C ARG A 12 11.97 15.98 -1.23
N ALA A 13 12.19 15.93 -2.54
CA ALA A 13 11.53 14.96 -3.41
C ALA A 13 11.78 13.51 -2.96
N THR A 14 13.03 13.14 -2.63
CA THR A 14 13.34 11.77 -2.21
C THR A 14 12.70 11.43 -0.86
N LEU A 15 12.73 12.35 0.11
CA LEU A 15 12.12 12.13 1.41
C LEU A 15 10.59 12.05 1.32
N ASP A 16 9.97 12.91 0.53
CA ASP A 16 8.52 12.96 0.39
C ASP A 16 8.00 11.72 -0.37
N LEU A 17 8.67 11.31 -1.44
CA LEU A 17 8.20 10.20 -2.28
C LEU A 17 8.58 8.82 -1.73
N THR A 18 9.78 8.66 -1.17
CA THR A 18 10.30 7.34 -0.76
C THR A 18 10.58 7.22 0.74
N GLY A 19 10.54 8.32 1.50
CA GLY A 19 10.89 8.32 2.91
C GLY A 19 12.39 8.19 3.22
N LEU A 20 13.24 8.11 2.17
CA LEU A 20 14.67 7.88 2.30
C LEU A 20 15.47 9.11 1.84
N PRO A 21 16.66 9.35 2.42
CA PRO A 21 17.56 10.37 1.89
C PRO A 21 18.15 9.93 0.54
N PRO A 22 18.47 10.88 -0.38
CA PRO A 22 19.17 10.55 -1.62
C PRO A 22 20.61 10.08 -1.34
N THR A 23 21.14 9.23 -2.20
CA THR A 23 22.54 8.79 -2.09
C THR A 23 23.50 9.87 -2.63
N PRO A 24 24.79 9.85 -2.23
CA PRO A 24 25.78 10.78 -2.76
C PRO A 24 25.87 10.76 -4.30
N GLU A 25 25.79 9.59 -4.90
CA GLU A 25 25.87 9.41 -6.36
C GLU A 25 24.68 10.07 -7.07
N GLU A 26 23.49 9.98 -6.48
CA GLU A 26 22.28 10.62 -7.01
C GLU A 26 22.34 12.14 -6.91
N ILE A 27 22.91 12.66 -5.82
CA ILE A 27 23.14 14.10 -5.64
C ILE A 27 24.10 14.59 -6.72
N ASP A 28 25.26 13.94 -6.88
CA ASP A 28 26.24 14.38 -7.86
C ASP A 28 25.72 14.25 -9.30
N ALA A 29 24.94 13.20 -9.60
CA ALA A 29 24.31 13.02 -10.90
C ALA A 29 23.31 14.15 -11.21
N PHE A 30 22.47 14.53 -10.24
CA PHE A 30 21.49 15.60 -10.42
C PHE A 30 22.14 17.00 -10.47
N GLU A 31 23.19 17.24 -9.68
CA GLU A 31 23.92 18.50 -9.72
C GLU A 31 24.58 18.73 -11.08
N ARG A 32 25.10 17.66 -11.71
CA ARG A 32 25.75 17.68 -13.03
C ARG A 32 24.77 17.69 -14.21
N ASP A 33 23.48 17.41 -14.00
CA ASP A 33 22.47 17.46 -15.06
C ASP A 33 21.88 18.87 -15.17
N ASP A 34 22.14 19.52 -16.30
CA ASP A 34 21.62 20.86 -16.64
C ASP A 34 20.48 20.81 -17.67
N ALA A 35 19.96 19.62 -17.98
CA ALA A 35 18.81 19.49 -18.85
C ALA A 35 17.56 20.12 -18.21
N ALA A 36 16.70 20.72 -19.04
CA ALA A 36 15.45 21.34 -18.57
C ALA A 36 14.48 20.34 -17.92
N ASP A 37 14.61 19.05 -18.24
CA ASP A 37 13.81 17.94 -17.72
C ASP A 37 14.53 17.12 -16.62
N ALA A 38 15.70 17.57 -16.14
CA ALA A 38 16.50 16.84 -15.15
C ALA A 38 15.69 16.47 -13.89
N PHE A 39 14.88 17.40 -13.39
CA PHE A 39 14.05 17.13 -12.21
C PHE A 39 12.90 16.16 -12.50
N ALA A 40 12.28 16.23 -13.68
CA ALA A 40 11.22 15.31 -14.08
C ALA A 40 11.75 13.86 -14.11
N LYS A 41 12.94 13.65 -14.69
CA LYS A 41 13.61 12.33 -14.72
C LYS A 41 13.84 11.77 -13.32
N VAL A 42 14.23 12.62 -12.37
CA VAL A 42 14.40 12.22 -10.96
C VAL A 42 13.05 11.78 -10.38
N VAL A 43 11.99 12.56 -10.59
CA VAL A 43 10.65 12.24 -10.09
C VAL A 43 10.15 10.93 -10.69
N ASP A 44 10.25 10.74 -12.00
CA ASP A 44 9.82 9.51 -12.68
C ASP A 44 10.54 8.27 -12.11
N ARG A 45 11.85 8.40 -11.89
CA ARG A 45 12.66 7.35 -11.25
C ARG A 45 12.21 7.06 -9.82
N LEU A 46 11.87 8.09 -9.04
CA LEU A 46 11.39 7.92 -7.66
C LEU A 46 10.00 7.26 -7.62
N LEU A 47 9.10 7.64 -8.52
CA LEU A 47 7.76 7.04 -8.65
C LEU A 47 7.83 5.59 -9.11
N ALA A 48 8.78 5.25 -9.98
CA ALA A 48 9.01 3.87 -10.44
C ALA A 48 9.66 2.96 -9.37
N SER A 49 10.13 3.52 -8.25
CA SER A 49 10.76 2.76 -7.18
C SER A 49 9.71 2.03 -6.33
N PRO A 50 9.90 0.75 -5.97
CA PRO A 50 8.98 0.03 -5.08
C PRO A 50 8.83 0.69 -3.69
N ARG A 51 9.82 1.52 -3.30
CA ARG A 51 9.82 2.30 -2.06
C ARG A 51 8.73 3.37 -2.04
N TYR A 52 8.28 3.82 -3.20
CA TYR A 52 7.17 4.76 -3.32
C TYR A 52 5.90 4.17 -2.70
N GLY A 53 5.50 2.97 -3.13
CA GLY A 53 4.32 2.28 -2.60
C GLY A 53 4.47 1.88 -1.13
N GLU A 54 5.68 1.60 -0.64
CA GLU A 54 5.94 1.36 0.78
C GLU A 54 5.70 2.64 1.62
N SER A 55 6.24 3.78 1.17
CA SER A 55 6.12 5.08 1.86
C SER A 55 4.67 5.56 1.90
N TRP A 56 4.00 5.58 0.74
CA TRP A 56 2.60 6.01 0.61
C TRP A 56 1.62 5.01 1.20
N GLY A 57 1.89 3.71 1.04
CA GLY A 57 1.12 2.64 1.67
C GLY A 57 1.11 2.78 3.20
N ARG A 58 2.26 3.11 3.82
CA ARG A 58 2.32 3.38 5.27
C ARG A 58 1.39 4.53 5.68
N MET A 59 1.41 5.65 4.95
CA MET A 59 0.53 6.79 5.25
C MET A 59 -0.94 6.42 5.08
N TRP A 60 -1.28 5.70 4.03
CA TRP A 60 -2.65 5.22 3.82
C TRP A 60 -3.13 4.30 4.94
N LEU A 61 -2.31 3.33 5.32
CA LEU A 61 -2.64 2.35 6.36
C LEU A 61 -2.84 3.01 7.73
N ASP A 62 -2.12 4.09 8.03
CA ASP A 62 -2.36 4.89 9.24
C ASP A 62 -3.75 5.56 9.22
N VAL A 63 -4.14 6.15 8.08
CA VAL A 63 -5.46 6.75 7.89
C VAL A 63 -6.58 5.69 7.96
N ALA A 64 -6.36 4.53 7.35
CA ALA A 64 -7.28 3.40 7.36
C ALA A 64 -7.36 2.70 8.74
N ARG A 65 -6.58 3.15 9.74
CA ARG A 65 -6.48 2.53 11.08
C ARG A 65 -6.10 1.05 11.00
N TYR A 66 -5.23 0.71 10.06
CA TYR A 66 -4.68 -0.64 9.95
C TYR A 66 -3.88 -0.98 11.21
N GLY A 67 -4.24 -2.10 11.83
CA GLY A 67 -3.51 -2.70 12.93
C GLY A 67 -3.33 -4.19 12.67
N GLU A 68 -2.09 -4.66 12.64
CA GLU A 68 -1.79 -6.10 12.60
C GLU A 68 -2.00 -6.75 13.99
N ASP A 69 -1.99 -5.92 15.03
CA ASP A 69 -2.10 -6.31 16.44
C ASP A 69 -3.55 -6.34 16.95
N ASP A 70 -3.72 -7.06 18.05
CA ASP A 70 -5.00 -7.46 18.67
C ASP A 70 -5.93 -6.29 19.03
N TYR A 71 -7.21 -6.35 18.65
CA TYR A 71 -8.23 -5.41 19.14
C TYR A 71 -8.49 -5.52 20.65
N ARG A 72 -8.05 -6.62 21.28
CA ARG A 72 -8.11 -6.85 22.73
C ARG A 72 -6.87 -6.36 23.47
N SER A 73 -6.12 -5.40 22.89
CA SER A 73 -4.86 -4.79 23.37
C SER A 73 -4.80 -4.36 24.85
N LEU A 74 -5.83 -4.58 25.67
CA LEU A 74 -5.90 -4.23 27.09
C LEU A 74 -6.51 -5.33 27.99
N ASP A 75 -6.58 -6.61 27.59
CA ASP A 75 -7.04 -7.66 28.52
C ASP A 75 -5.90 -8.07 29.50
N PRO A 76 -5.98 -7.71 30.80
CA PRO A 76 -4.95 -8.05 31.79
C PRO A 76 -4.85 -9.56 32.07
N LYS A 77 -5.75 -10.41 31.54
CA LYS A 77 -5.79 -11.85 31.78
C LYS A 77 -4.95 -12.69 30.80
N LYS A 78 -3.98 -12.11 30.09
CA LYS A 78 -3.10 -12.82 29.13
C LYS A 78 -3.85 -13.54 27.98
N ARG A 79 -5.03 -13.04 27.61
CA ARG A 79 -5.72 -13.43 26.36
C ARG A 79 -5.32 -12.56 25.15
N GLY A 80 -4.43 -11.60 25.36
CA GLY A 80 -4.13 -10.47 24.47
C GLY A 80 -3.08 -10.71 23.39
N PHE A 81 -3.14 -11.85 22.71
CA PHE A 81 -2.44 -11.98 21.42
C PHE A 81 -3.29 -12.83 20.48
N ASN A 82 -4.34 -12.21 19.93
CA ASN A 82 -5.07 -12.76 18.80
C ASN A 82 -4.83 -11.87 17.56
N PRO A 83 -3.65 -11.97 16.92
CA PRO A 83 -3.34 -11.19 15.72
C PRO A 83 -4.39 -11.50 14.66
N TYR A 84 -4.74 -10.50 13.85
CA TYR A 84 -5.65 -10.70 12.74
C TYR A 84 -5.00 -11.63 11.71
N PRO A 85 -5.49 -12.89 11.55
CA PRO A 85 -4.88 -13.79 10.60
C PRO A 85 -5.08 -13.23 9.18
N ASN A 86 -3.98 -12.99 8.48
CA ASN A 86 -3.91 -12.42 7.13
C ASN A 86 -4.07 -10.90 6.98
N ALA A 87 -3.98 -10.10 8.05
CA ALA A 87 -4.01 -8.63 7.94
C ALA A 87 -2.91 -8.09 6.99
N TYR A 88 -1.73 -8.72 7.00
CA TYR A 88 -0.61 -8.37 6.13
C TYR A 88 -0.95 -8.41 4.62
N LEU A 89 -1.94 -9.21 4.19
CA LEU A 89 -2.35 -9.25 2.79
C LEU A 89 -2.98 -7.93 2.34
N TYR A 90 -3.73 -7.27 3.22
CA TYR A 90 -4.28 -5.94 2.93
C TYR A 90 -3.15 -4.92 2.80
N ARG A 91 -2.17 -4.94 3.72
CA ARG A 91 -0.97 -4.11 3.64
C ARG A 91 -0.24 -4.31 2.31
N ASP A 92 0.06 -5.55 1.97
CA ASP A 92 0.83 -5.89 0.76
C ASP A 92 0.05 -5.52 -0.51
N TRP A 93 -1.28 -5.68 -0.52
CA TRP A 93 -2.14 -5.24 -1.61
C TRP A 93 -2.16 -3.72 -1.76
N VAL A 94 -2.26 -2.95 -0.66
CA VAL A 94 -2.23 -1.48 -0.70
C VAL A 94 -0.89 -1.00 -1.29
N ILE A 95 0.24 -1.57 -0.83
CA ILE A 95 1.57 -1.25 -1.36
C ILE A 95 1.62 -1.54 -2.87
N LYS A 96 1.08 -2.69 -3.30
CA LYS A 96 1.02 -3.07 -4.71
C LYS A 96 0.16 -2.09 -5.53
N ALA A 97 -1.01 -1.72 -5.03
CA ALA A 97 -1.92 -0.80 -5.72
C ALA A 97 -1.26 0.57 -5.98
N PHE A 98 -0.48 1.09 -5.03
CA PHE A 98 0.30 2.32 -5.24
C PHE A 98 1.43 2.14 -6.27
N ASN A 99 2.15 1.02 -6.23
CA ASN A 99 3.24 0.75 -7.17
C ASN A 99 2.76 0.45 -8.60
N ASP A 100 1.55 -0.10 -8.74
CA ASP A 100 0.92 -0.36 -10.04
C ASP A 100 0.25 0.88 -10.65
N ASP A 101 0.25 2.02 -9.93
CA ASP A 101 -0.48 3.24 -10.29
C ASP A 101 -1.99 2.98 -10.53
N MET A 102 -2.62 2.23 -9.61
CA MET A 102 -4.04 1.91 -9.70
C MET A 102 -4.89 3.19 -9.68
N PRO A 103 -5.85 3.35 -10.61
CA PRO A 103 -6.78 4.47 -10.58
C PRO A 103 -7.49 4.59 -9.22
N TYR A 104 -7.57 5.81 -8.71
CA TYR A 104 -8.09 6.06 -7.36
C TYR A 104 -9.54 5.57 -7.17
N ASP A 105 -10.37 5.68 -8.20
CA ASP A 105 -11.75 5.20 -8.20
C ASP A 105 -11.83 3.68 -8.10
N ASP A 106 -10.97 2.95 -8.81
CA ASP A 106 -10.84 1.50 -8.69
C ASP A 106 -10.28 1.10 -7.32
N PHE A 107 -9.31 1.84 -6.81
CA PHE A 107 -8.73 1.59 -5.49
C PHE A 107 -9.75 1.76 -4.35
N VAL A 108 -10.58 2.81 -4.40
CA VAL A 108 -11.65 3.02 -3.41
C VAL A 108 -12.78 2.01 -3.60
N ARG A 109 -13.16 1.70 -4.84
CA ARG A 109 -14.18 0.68 -5.15
C ARG A 109 -13.75 -0.69 -4.64
N ALA A 110 -12.48 -1.07 -4.83
CA ALA A 110 -11.93 -2.33 -4.34
C ALA A 110 -11.93 -2.42 -2.82
N GLN A 111 -11.95 -1.30 -2.08
CA GLN A 111 -12.04 -1.30 -0.63
C GLN A 111 -13.48 -1.34 -0.11
N LEU A 112 -14.41 -0.64 -0.78
CA LEU A 112 -15.80 -0.52 -0.32
C LEU A 112 -16.72 -1.64 -0.85
N ALA A 113 -16.43 -2.16 -2.04
CA ALA A 113 -17.32 -3.06 -2.80
C ALA A 113 -16.52 -4.18 -3.50
N ALA A 114 -15.47 -4.65 -2.84
CA ALA A 114 -14.65 -5.79 -3.25
C ALA A 114 -15.50 -7.00 -3.67
N ASP A 115 -16.49 -7.32 -2.85
CA ASP A 115 -17.44 -8.42 -2.99
C ASP A 115 -18.53 -8.19 -4.04
N LEU A 116 -18.54 -7.02 -4.70
CA LEU A 116 -19.45 -6.71 -5.82
C LEU A 116 -18.70 -6.48 -7.15
N THR A 117 -17.36 -6.44 -7.15
CA THR A 117 -16.54 -6.19 -8.35
C THR A 117 -15.87 -7.47 -8.90
N GLY A 118 -15.79 -7.62 -10.23
CA GLY A 118 -15.06 -8.71 -10.93
C GLY A 118 -15.83 -10.02 -11.15
N ASP A 119 -15.28 -10.90 -12.00
CA ASP A 119 -15.76 -12.27 -12.17
C ASP A 119 -15.45 -13.09 -10.90
N PRO A 120 -16.43 -13.82 -10.32
CA PRO A 120 -16.24 -14.66 -9.14
C PRO A 120 -14.97 -15.54 -9.17
N ALA A 121 -14.54 -16.00 -10.35
CA ALA A 121 -13.35 -16.84 -10.52
C ALA A 121 -12.02 -16.08 -10.42
N THR A 122 -11.97 -14.82 -10.86
CA THR A 122 -10.75 -13.99 -10.88
C THR A 122 -10.66 -13.01 -9.71
N ARG A 123 -11.81 -12.74 -9.06
CA ARG A 123 -11.94 -11.91 -7.86
C ARG A 123 -10.95 -12.27 -6.75
N ALA A 124 -10.61 -13.55 -6.60
CA ALA A 124 -9.66 -14.00 -5.58
C ALA A 124 -8.22 -13.48 -5.79
N ARG A 125 -7.87 -13.04 -7.00
CA ARG A 125 -6.52 -12.56 -7.36
C ARG A 125 -6.38 -11.04 -7.26
N THR A 126 -7.48 -10.32 -7.40
CA THR A 126 -7.50 -8.84 -7.49
C THR A 126 -7.84 -8.17 -6.16
N LEU A 127 -8.34 -8.90 -5.18
CA LEU A 127 -8.83 -8.34 -3.92
C LEU A 127 -7.82 -8.38 -2.77
N PRO A 128 -7.97 -7.47 -1.79
CA PRO A 128 -6.98 -7.24 -0.74
C PRO A 128 -6.83 -8.35 0.31
N SER A 129 -7.61 -9.43 0.29
CA SER A 129 -7.87 -10.22 1.50
C SER A 129 -7.95 -11.74 1.38
N ARG A 130 -7.35 -12.38 0.36
CA ARG A 130 -7.34 -13.86 0.33
C ARG A 130 -5.95 -14.47 0.12
N ALA A 131 -5.43 -15.12 1.16
CA ALA A 131 -4.29 -16.02 1.06
C ALA A 131 -4.66 -17.19 0.13
N PRO A 132 -3.69 -17.79 -0.59
CA PRO A 132 -3.89 -19.08 -1.23
C PRO A 132 -3.93 -20.16 -0.13
N THR A 133 -5.05 -20.29 0.58
CA THR A 133 -5.28 -21.46 1.42
C THR A 133 -5.73 -22.61 0.52
N SER A 134 -4.78 -23.45 0.13
CA SER A 134 -5.02 -24.87 -0.10
C SER A 134 -5.67 -25.46 1.16
N GLY A 135 -7.00 -25.50 1.19
CA GLY A 135 -7.74 -25.97 2.35
C GLY A 135 -9.21 -25.60 2.29
N THR A 136 -10.00 -26.49 1.71
CA THR A 136 -11.46 -26.47 1.63
C THR A 136 -12.11 -26.19 3.00
N ILE A 137 -12.73 -25.03 3.17
CA ILE A 137 -13.79 -24.83 4.17
C ILE A 137 -15.01 -24.33 3.39
N GLY A 138 -15.97 -25.25 3.22
CA GLY A 138 -17.17 -25.07 2.42
C GLY A 138 -18.13 -24.04 3.01
N TRP A 139 -18.55 -23.10 2.17
CA TRP A 139 -19.59 -22.10 2.43
C TRP A 139 -21.02 -22.66 2.24
N THR A 140 -21.27 -23.90 2.66
CA THR A 140 -22.60 -24.53 2.54
C THR A 140 -23.49 -24.39 3.78
N SER A 141 -23.01 -23.88 4.92
CA SER A 141 -23.80 -23.87 6.15
C SER A 141 -24.67 -22.62 6.42
N CYS A 142 -24.51 -21.51 5.71
CA CYS A 142 -25.27 -20.28 6.00
C CYS A 142 -26.58 -20.10 5.20
N ARG A 143 -26.98 -21.07 4.35
CA ARG A 143 -28.19 -20.93 3.51
C ARG A 143 -29.36 -21.84 3.93
N ALA A 144 -29.33 -22.44 5.12
CA ALA A 144 -30.37 -23.37 5.59
C ALA A 144 -31.13 -22.90 6.85
N ALA A 145 -30.89 -21.69 7.37
CA ALA A 145 -31.57 -21.18 8.58
C ALA A 145 -32.61 -20.07 8.29
N SER A 146 -33.15 -20.05 7.08
CA SER A 146 -34.24 -19.15 6.67
C SER A 146 -35.14 -19.87 5.66
N SER A 147 -35.83 -20.91 6.13
CA SER A 147 -37.04 -21.50 5.54
C SER A 147 -37.42 -22.79 6.27
N ALA A 148 -38.06 -22.64 7.44
CA ALA A 148 -39.07 -23.54 8.03
C ALA A 148 -39.41 -23.03 9.44
#